data_AF-A0A920PPW7-F1
#
_entry.id   AF-A0A920PPW7-F1
#
_cell.length_a   1.000
_cell.length_b   1.000
_cell.length_c   1.000
_cell.angle_alpha   90.00
_cell.angle_beta   90.00
_cell.angle_gamma   90.00
#
_symmetry.space_group_name_H-M   'P 1'
#
loop_
_entity.id
_entity.type
_entity.pdbx_description
1 polymer ?
#
loop_
_entity_poly.entity_id
_entity_poly.type
_entity_poly.pdbx_seq_one_letter_code
_entity_poly.pdbx_strand_id
1 'polypeptide(L)'
;MERVIETARAQLITDDQRVLHILPQGFIIEGQEGVREPIAMSGERLEARVHVVTAALSAAQNIDKCVRRCGLAVDDLILEQLAPSYAVLDDDEKELGVCLVDIGGGTTDIAIFIEGAIRHTAGLPVAGDQVTNDIAGALRTPTQAAEELKKKFGYALVGNGARR
;
A
#
# COMPACT_ATOMS: atom_id res chain seq x y z
N MET A 1 -12.24 22.34 2.61
CA MET A 1 -11.39 21.13 2.63
C MET A 1 -11.46 20.42 1.28
N GLU A 2 -12.64 20.00 0.82
CA GLU A 2 -12.85 19.34 -0.49
C GLU A 2 -12.17 20.08 -1.65
N ARG A 3 -12.37 21.39 -1.81
CA ARG A 3 -11.77 22.16 -2.92
C ARG A 3 -10.23 22.04 -3.02
N VAL A 4 -9.52 21.99 -1.90
CA VAL A 4 -8.05 21.89 -1.90
C VAL A 4 -7.60 20.48 -2.25
N ILE A 5 -8.32 19.47 -1.75
CA ILE A 5 -8.10 18.05 -2.05
C ILE A 5 -8.46 17.74 -3.52
N GLU A 6 -9.52 18.33 -4.05
CA GLU A 6 -9.92 18.21 -5.46
C GLU A 6 -8.91 18.86 -6.40
N THR A 7 -8.31 19.99 -6.02
CA THR A 7 -7.27 20.64 -6.84
C THR A 7 -6.05 19.72 -7.02
N ALA A 8 -5.72 18.91 -6.00
CA ALA A 8 -4.66 17.92 -6.11
C ALA A 8 -4.97 16.79 -7.11
N ARG A 9 -6.25 16.51 -7.43
CA ARG A 9 -6.62 15.56 -8.50
C ARG A 9 -6.21 16.07 -9.88
N ALA A 10 -6.31 17.37 -10.12
CA ALA A 10 -6.24 17.94 -11.47
C ALA A 10 -4.80 18.07 -12.01
N GLN A 11 -3.78 18.00 -11.15
CA GLN A 11 -2.41 18.37 -11.53
C GLN A 11 -1.48 17.19 -11.88
N LEU A 12 -1.94 15.93 -11.73
CA LEU A 12 -1.03 14.78 -11.67
C LEU A 12 -1.42 13.59 -12.57
N ILE A 13 -2.41 13.72 -13.45
CA ILE A 13 -2.98 12.58 -14.19
C ILE A 13 -2.64 12.70 -15.68
N THR A 14 -1.95 11.69 -16.21
CA THR A 14 -1.85 11.43 -17.66
C THR A 14 -3.07 10.64 -18.14
N ASP A 15 -3.41 10.72 -19.42
CA ASP A 15 -4.65 10.11 -19.97
C ASP A 15 -4.79 8.58 -19.73
N ASP A 16 -3.70 7.89 -19.39
CA ASP A 16 -3.63 6.45 -19.12
C ASP A 16 -3.67 6.09 -17.62
N GLN A 17 -3.75 7.07 -16.73
CA GLN A 17 -3.82 6.90 -15.28
C GLN A 17 -5.19 7.32 -14.74
N ARG A 18 -5.56 6.76 -13.59
CA ARG A 18 -6.66 7.26 -12.76
C ARG A 18 -6.18 7.42 -11.32
N VAL A 19 -6.69 8.42 -10.63
CA VAL A 19 -6.52 8.54 -9.18
C VAL A 19 -7.39 7.47 -8.50
N LEU A 20 -6.79 6.69 -7.61
CA LEU A 20 -7.49 5.79 -6.70
C LEU A 20 -7.77 6.50 -5.37
N HIS A 21 -6.74 7.10 -4.78
CA HIS A 21 -6.87 7.79 -3.49
C HIS A 21 -6.12 9.10 -3.45
N ILE A 22 -6.63 10.00 -2.61
CA ILE A 22 -5.91 11.17 -2.12
C ILE A 22 -5.96 11.09 -0.61
N LEU A 23 -4.79 10.86 -0.01
CA LEU A 23 -4.66 10.59 1.42
C LEU A 23 -4.00 11.81 2.06
N PRO A 24 -4.70 12.56 2.94
CA PRO A 24 -4.14 13.72 3.60
C PRO A 24 -2.92 13.37 4.47
N GLN A 25 -1.88 14.18 4.39
CA GLN A 25 -0.67 14.11 5.23
C GLN A 25 -0.58 15.27 6.23
N GLY A 26 -1.40 16.29 6.06
CA GLY A 26 -1.45 17.48 6.90
C GLY A 26 -1.87 18.71 6.10
N PHE A 27 -2.16 19.78 6.83
CA PHE A 27 -2.61 21.05 6.32
C PHE A 27 -1.68 22.18 6.75
N ILE A 28 -1.74 23.27 6.01
CA ILE A 28 -1.01 24.50 6.28
C ILE A 28 -2.01 25.65 6.22
N ILE A 29 -2.06 26.48 7.26
CA ILE A 29 -2.91 27.67 7.33
C ILE A 29 -2.02 28.88 7.56
N GLU A 30 -2.08 29.87 6.68
CA GLU A 30 -1.24 31.09 6.78
C GLU A 30 0.27 30.79 6.95
N GLY A 31 0.77 29.73 6.29
CA GLY A 31 2.15 29.29 6.39
C GLY A 31 2.51 28.53 7.67
N GLN A 32 1.56 28.32 8.59
CA GLN A 32 1.75 27.46 9.76
C GLN A 32 1.55 25.99 9.39
N GLU A 33 2.62 25.20 9.49
CA GLU A 33 2.60 23.76 9.28
C GLU A 33 2.09 22.98 10.51
N GLY A 34 1.81 21.69 10.33
CA GLY A 34 1.43 20.78 11.43
C GLY A 34 -0.06 20.78 11.76
N VAL A 35 -0.89 21.47 10.96
CA VAL A 35 -2.34 21.45 11.14
C VAL A 35 -2.87 20.09 10.68
N ARG A 36 -3.42 19.29 11.60
CA ARG A 36 -4.06 18.00 11.25
C ARG A 36 -5.51 18.17 10.85
N GLU A 37 -6.25 18.95 11.63
CA GLU A 37 -7.66 19.21 11.40
C GLU A 37 -7.86 20.72 11.24
N PRO A 38 -8.08 21.22 10.02
CA PRO A 38 -8.27 22.65 9.75
C PRO A 38 -9.70 23.12 10.06
N ILE A 39 -10.58 22.21 10.49
CA ILE A 39 -11.98 22.55 10.79
C ILE A 39 -12.00 23.50 12.00
N ALA A 40 -12.82 24.55 11.90
CA ALA A 40 -12.93 25.65 12.87
C ALA A 40 -11.71 26.57 12.99
N MET A 41 -10.73 26.48 12.09
CA MET A 41 -9.64 27.46 11.98
C MET A 41 -9.97 28.54 10.94
N SER A 42 -9.55 29.77 11.21
CA SER A 42 -9.69 30.91 10.27
C SER A 42 -8.40 31.14 9.50
N GLY A 43 -8.49 31.33 8.19
CA GLY A 43 -7.38 31.71 7.32
C GLY A 43 -7.87 32.10 5.94
N GLU A 44 -7.12 32.95 5.25
CA GLU A 44 -7.35 33.32 3.85
C GLU A 44 -6.78 32.25 2.91
N ARG A 45 -5.68 31.60 3.32
CA ARG A 45 -4.98 30.57 2.54
C ARG A 45 -4.89 29.24 3.29
N LEU A 46 -5.41 28.20 2.67
CA LEU A 46 -5.33 26.80 3.11
C LEU A 46 -4.60 25.97 2.07
N GLU A 47 -3.57 25.24 2.50
CA GLU A 47 -2.87 24.25 1.68
C GLU A 47 -3.02 22.86 2.30
N ALA A 48 -2.98 21.84 1.45
CA ALA A 48 -3.01 20.44 1.87
C ALA A 48 -1.79 19.73 1.31
N ARG A 49 -1.07 19.01 2.17
CA ARG A 49 -0.10 17.99 1.76
C ARG A 49 -0.86 16.68 1.64
N VAL A 50 -0.73 16.01 0.51
CA VAL A 50 -1.47 14.78 0.21
C VAL A 50 -0.57 13.76 -0.45
N HIS A 51 -0.79 12.49 -0.11
CA HIS A 51 -0.26 11.34 -0.84
C HIS A 51 -1.27 10.94 -1.91
N VAL A 52 -0.93 11.18 -3.18
CA VAL A 52 -1.79 10.84 -4.31
C VAL A 52 -1.41 9.45 -4.81
N VAL A 53 -2.41 8.56 -4.86
CA VAL A 53 -2.27 7.20 -5.37
C VAL A 53 -2.95 7.13 -6.73
N THR A 54 -2.19 6.76 -7.76
CA THR A 54 -2.72 6.52 -9.10
C THR A 54 -2.54 5.06 -9.51
N ALA A 55 -3.35 4.62 -10.45
CA ALA A 55 -3.20 3.32 -11.09
C ALA A 55 -3.45 3.44 -12.60
N ALA A 56 -2.83 2.55 -13.35
CA ALA A 56 -3.09 2.41 -14.78
C ALA A 56 -4.57 2.15 -15.02
N LEU A 57 -5.19 2.94 -15.89
CA LEU A 57 -6.61 2.85 -16.20
C LEU A 57 -6.99 1.45 -16.72
N SER A 58 -6.11 0.85 -17.52
CA SER A 58 -6.28 -0.51 -18.07
C SER A 58 -6.31 -1.57 -16.97
N ALA A 59 -5.44 -1.48 -15.97
CA ALA A 59 -5.39 -2.42 -14.84
C ALA A 59 -6.69 -2.35 -14.03
N ALA A 60 -7.13 -1.13 -13.67
CA ALA A 60 -8.39 -0.93 -12.96
C ALA A 60 -9.61 -1.46 -13.73
N GLN A 61 -9.66 -1.23 -15.05
CA GLN A 61 -10.73 -1.76 -15.90
C GLN A 61 -10.71 -3.28 -15.99
N ASN A 62 -9.53 -3.91 -15.98
CA ASN A 62 -9.42 -5.37 -16.00
C ASN A 62 -9.97 -5.99 -14.71
N ILE A 63 -9.71 -5.37 -13.56
CA ILE A 63 -10.28 -5.80 -12.27
C ILE A 63 -11.80 -5.67 -12.29
N ASP A 64 -12.35 -4.51 -12.68
CA ASP A 64 -13.81 -4.30 -12.76
C ASP A 64 -14.49 -5.30 -13.70
N LYS A 65 -13.94 -5.53 -14.90
CA LYS A 65 -14.46 -6.54 -15.84
C LYS A 65 -14.43 -7.94 -15.25
N CYS A 66 -13.38 -8.30 -14.51
CA CYS A 66 -13.26 -9.62 -13.88
C CYS A 66 -14.38 -9.83 -12.85
N VAL A 67 -14.58 -8.86 -11.95
CA VAL A 67 -15.62 -8.92 -10.90
C VAL A 67 -17.03 -8.94 -11.52
N ARG A 68 -17.27 -8.12 -12.56
CA ARG A 68 -18.56 -8.10 -13.27
C ARG A 68 -18.92 -9.41 -13.96
N ARG A 69 -17.93 -10.17 -14.44
CA ARG A 69 -18.16 -11.51 -15.02
C ARG A 69 -18.70 -12.51 -13.99
N CYS A 70 -18.48 -12.26 -12.71
CA CYS A 70 -19.05 -13.04 -11.61
C CYS A 70 -20.46 -12.56 -11.21
N GLY A 71 -21.05 -11.59 -11.92
CA GLY A 71 -22.37 -11.03 -11.60
C GLY A 71 -22.36 -10.03 -10.43
N LEU A 72 -21.18 -9.51 -10.07
CA LEU A 72 -20.98 -8.56 -8.98
C LEU A 72 -20.65 -7.16 -9.51
N ALA A 73 -20.88 -6.13 -8.69
CA ALA A 73 -20.45 -4.76 -8.99
C ALA A 73 -19.26 -4.38 -8.09
N VAL A 74 -18.30 -3.64 -8.65
CA VAL A 74 -17.23 -3.02 -7.88
C VAL A 74 -17.74 -1.67 -7.36
N ASP A 75 -17.73 -1.49 -6.05
CA ASP A 75 -18.07 -0.22 -5.40
C ASP A 75 -16.89 0.76 -5.51
N ASP A 76 -15.71 0.34 -5.06
CA ASP A 76 -14.48 1.12 -5.20
C ASP A 76 -13.25 0.22 -5.35
N LEU A 77 -12.17 0.79 -5.89
CA LEU A 77 -10.84 0.18 -5.95
C LEU A 77 -9.92 0.90 -4.97
N ILE A 78 -9.41 0.15 -4.01
CA ILE A 78 -8.56 0.70 -2.96
C ILE A 78 -7.09 0.34 -3.15
N LEU A 79 -6.19 1.17 -2.61
CA LEU A 79 -4.78 0.84 -2.45
C LEU A 79 -4.65 -0.35 -1.50
N GLU A 80 -3.96 -1.41 -1.94
CA GLU A 80 -3.80 -2.65 -1.21
C GLU A 80 -3.31 -2.44 0.21
N GLN A 81 -2.25 -1.64 0.41
CA GLN A 81 -1.63 -1.37 1.70
C GLN A 81 -2.58 -0.74 2.74
N LEU A 82 -3.69 -0.13 2.33
CA LEU A 82 -4.66 0.43 3.28
C LEU A 82 -5.44 -0.67 4.01
N ALA A 83 -5.85 -1.72 3.31
CA ALA A 83 -6.64 -2.80 3.90
C ALA A 83 -5.94 -3.49 5.09
N PRO A 84 -4.69 -4.01 4.98
CA PRO A 84 -4.01 -4.60 6.10
C PRO A 84 -3.70 -3.56 7.18
N SER A 85 -3.45 -2.29 6.84
CA SER A 85 -3.25 -1.24 7.84
C SER A 85 -4.45 -1.02 8.77
N TYR A 86 -5.67 -1.30 8.31
CA TYR A 86 -6.87 -1.26 9.16
C TYR A 86 -7.06 -2.54 9.97
N ALA A 87 -6.48 -3.66 9.52
CA ALA A 87 -6.64 -4.95 10.15
C ALA A 87 -5.59 -5.22 11.24
N VAL A 88 -4.37 -4.69 11.10
CA VAL A 88 -3.22 -5.10 11.95
C VAL A 88 -2.54 -3.97 12.71
N LEU A 89 -2.84 -2.71 12.39
CA LEU A 89 -2.21 -1.57 13.04
C LEU A 89 -3.19 -0.79 13.91
N ASP A 90 -2.78 -0.50 15.13
CA ASP A 90 -3.49 0.41 16.02
C ASP A 90 -3.13 1.87 15.72
N ASP A 91 -4.00 2.80 16.14
CA ASP A 91 -3.80 4.23 15.88
C ASP A 91 -2.52 4.76 16.57
N ASP A 92 -2.18 4.23 17.75
CA ASP A 92 -0.94 4.58 18.46
C ASP A 92 0.32 4.22 17.66
N GLU A 93 0.32 3.09 16.93
CA GLU A 93 1.44 2.68 16.09
C GLU A 93 1.59 3.62 14.88
N LYS A 94 0.47 3.98 14.25
CA LYS A 94 0.44 4.95 13.13
C LYS A 94 0.90 6.33 13.58
N GLU A 95 0.55 6.71 14.80
CA GLU A 95 0.90 7.99 15.42
C GLU A 95 2.39 8.08 15.72
N LEU A 96 2.95 7.08 16.41
CA LEU A 96 4.37 7.00 16.75
C LEU A 96 5.27 6.82 15.51
N GLY A 97 4.73 6.15 14.51
CA GLY A 97 5.40 5.83 13.26
C GLY A 97 5.64 4.34 13.12
N VAL A 98 5.16 3.77 12.02
CA VAL A 98 5.24 2.33 11.76
C VAL A 98 5.43 2.06 10.27
N CYS A 99 6.21 1.02 9.97
CA CYS A 99 6.37 0.49 8.62
C CYS A 99 5.61 -0.83 8.52
N LEU A 100 4.52 -0.82 7.77
CA LEU A 100 3.81 -2.04 7.39
C LEU A 100 4.50 -2.66 6.19
N VAL A 101 4.85 -3.94 6.29
CA VAL A 101 5.43 -4.73 5.22
C VAL A 101 4.55 -5.96 4.99
N ASP A 102 3.85 -5.99 3.87
CA ASP A 102 3.00 -7.10 3.44
C ASP A 102 3.73 -7.93 2.39
N ILE A 103 3.99 -9.20 2.68
CA ILE A 103 4.76 -10.10 1.81
C ILE A 103 3.78 -11.09 1.18
N GLY A 104 3.41 -10.84 -0.07
CA GLY A 104 2.49 -11.68 -0.84
C GLY A 104 3.16 -12.82 -1.60
N GLY A 105 2.48 -13.27 -2.66
CA GLY A 105 3.03 -14.25 -3.61
C GLY A 105 4.08 -13.62 -4.52
N GLY A 106 3.69 -12.59 -5.27
CA GLY A 106 4.56 -11.95 -6.27
C GLY A 106 5.16 -10.60 -5.85
N THR A 107 4.54 -9.90 -4.90
CA THR A 107 4.94 -8.56 -4.47
C THR A 107 5.09 -8.46 -2.96
N THR A 108 6.02 -7.61 -2.55
CA THR A 108 6.10 -7.11 -1.19
C THR A 108 5.69 -5.66 -1.19
N ASP A 109 4.68 -5.33 -0.43
CA ASP A 109 4.05 -4.03 -0.40
C ASP A 109 4.36 -3.33 0.94
N ILE A 110 4.75 -2.06 0.85
CA ILE A 110 5.24 -1.28 1.99
C ILE A 110 4.38 -0.04 2.15
N ALA A 111 3.94 0.25 3.36
CA ALA A 111 3.37 1.53 3.76
C ALA A 111 4.00 2.05 5.03
N ILE A 112 4.42 3.31 5.01
CA ILE A 112 4.99 4.01 6.16
C ILE A 112 3.95 5.01 6.67
N PHE A 113 3.61 4.89 7.95
CA PHE A 113 2.76 5.85 8.66
C PHE A 113 3.63 6.65 9.64
N ILE A 114 3.38 7.95 9.76
CA ILE A 114 3.97 8.83 10.76
C ILE A 114 2.93 9.91 11.09
N GLU A 115 2.72 10.17 12.38
CA GLU A 115 1.72 11.16 12.85
C GLU A 115 0.29 10.83 12.35
N GLY A 116 -0.04 9.54 12.33
CA GLY A 116 -1.37 9.06 11.96
C GLY A 116 -1.65 9.05 10.45
N ALA A 117 -0.74 9.59 9.63
CA ALA A 117 -0.90 9.71 8.20
C ALA A 117 0.09 8.84 7.42
N ILE A 118 -0.34 8.35 6.26
CA ILE A 118 0.54 7.63 5.33
C ILE A 118 1.56 8.60 4.72
N ARG A 119 2.84 8.34 4.92
CA ARG A 119 3.95 9.16 4.41
C ARG A 119 4.54 8.63 3.11
N HIS A 120 4.53 7.31 2.95
CA HIS A 120 5.12 6.68 1.80
C HIS A 120 4.48 5.32 1.53
N THR A 121 4.44 4.95 0.24
CA THR A 121 4.02 3.63 -0.23
C THR A 121 5.00 3.16 -1.28
N ALA A 122 5.36 1.88 -1.25
CA ALA A 122 6.19 1.26 -2.26
C ALA A 122 5.73 -0.19 -2.51
N GLY A 123 5.97 -0.68 -3.72
CA GLY A 123 5.81 -2.08 -4.08
C GLY A 123 7.12 -2.62 -4.63
N LEU A 124 7.54 -3.78 -4.17
CA LEU A 124 8.74 -4.48 -4.61
C LEU A 124 8.33 -5.77 -5.34
N PRO A 125 8.88 -6.05 -6.54
CA PRO A 125 8.56 -7.25 -7.31
C PRO A 125 9.34 -8.48 -6.80
N VAL A 126 9.30 -8.71 -5.49
CA VAL A 126 9.93 -9.84 -4.80
C VAL A 126 9.10 -10.23 -3.59
N ALA A 127 8.76 -11.51 -3.47
CA ALA A 127 8.01 -12.06 -2.34
C ALA A 127 8.11 -13.61 -2.30
N GLY A 128 7.01 -14.29 -1.99
CA GLY A 128 6.97 -15.74 -1.79
C GLY A 128 7.32 -16.58 -3.01
N ASP A 129 7.07 -16.11 -4.23
CA ASP A 129 7.31 -16.83 -5.48
C ASP A 129 8.81 -17.05 -5.71
N GLN A 130 9.65 -16.07 -5.37
CA GLN A 130 11.10 -16.19 -5.45
C GLN A 130 11.62 -17.25 -4.49
N VAL A 131 11.10 -17.29 -3.25
CA VAL A 131 11.44 -18.34 -2.28
C VAL A 131 11.08 -19.72 -2.82
N THR A 132 9.89 -19.85 -3.42
CA THR A 132 9.44 -21.11 -4.03
C THR A 132 10.32 -21.54 -5.20
N ASN A 133 10.72 -20.60 -6.05
CA ASN A 133 11.61 -20.85 -7.18
C ASN A 133 13.01 -21.27 -6.74
N ASP A 134 13.54 -20.66 -5.67
CA ASP A 134 14.84 -21.03 -5.10
C ASP A 134 14.80 -22.47 -4.53
N ILE A 135 13.73 -22.83 -3.82
CA ILE A 135 13.51 -24.21 -3.33
C ILE A 135 13.41 -25.19 -4.51
N ALA A 136 12.63 -24.84 -5.54
CA ALA A 136 12.46 -25.67 -6.73
C ALA A 136 13.80 -25.94 -7.42
N GLY A 137 14.61 -24.89 -7.61
CA GLY A 137 15.94 -24.98 -8.21
C GLY A 137 16.93 -25.79 -7.37
N ALA A 138 17.00 -25.52 -6.06
CA ALA A 138 17.92 -26.20 -5.14
C ALA A 138 17.60 -27.70 -5.00
N LEU A 139 16.32 -28.06 -4.92
CA LEU A 139 15.88 -29.44 -4.71
C LEU A 139 15.56 -30.17 -6.03
N ARG A 140 15.62 -29.48 -7.18
CA ARG A 140 15.25 -29.99 -8.50
C ARG A 140 13.86 -30.63 -8.51
N THR A 141 12.89 -29.95 -7.91
CA THR A 141 11.51 -30.43 -7.75
C THR A 141 10.54 -29.49 -8.48
N PRO A 142 9.39 -29.97 -8.97
CA PRO A 142 8.39 -29.10 -9.59
C PRO A 142 7.97 -27.95 -8.65
N THR A 143 7.71 -26.76 -9.21
CA THR A 143 7.32 -25.55 -8.43
C THR A 143 6.17 -25.81 -7.47
N GLN A 144 5.17 -26.60 -7.89
CA GLN A 144 4.05 -26.97 -7.02
C GLN A 144 4.51 -27.77 -5.80
N ALA A 145 5.42 -28.74 -5.98
CA ALA A 145 5.98 -29.50 -4.87
C ALA A 145 6.89 -28.62 -3.98
N ALA A 146 7.62 -27.67 -4.57
CA ALA A 146 8.41 -26.70 -3.81
C ALA A 146 7.54 -25.79 -2.93
N GLU A 147 6.39 -25.33 -3.45
CA GLU A 147 5.42 -24.54 -2.69
C GLU A 147 4.85 -25.33 -1.51
N GLU A 148 4.52 -26.60 -1.72
CA GLU A 148 4.07 -27.48 -0.62
C GLU A 148 5.16 -27.68 0.43
N LEU A 149 6.42 -27.84 0.02
CA LEU A 149 7.55 -27.93 0.95
C LEU A 149 7.74 -26.62 1.73
N LYS A 150 7.66 -25.46 1.06
CA LYS A 150 7.73 -24.13 1.69
C LYS A 150 6.65 -23.98 2.76
N LYS A 151 5.39 -24.28 2.43
CA LYS A 151 4.27 -24.16 3.37
C LYS A 151 4.37 -25.14 4.54
N LYS A 152 4.85 -26.37 4.29
CA LYS A 152 4.89 -27.44 5.30
C LYS A 152 6.10 -27.40 6.21
N PHE A 153 7.25 -26.95 5.71
CA PHE A 153 8.54 -27.03 6.40
C PHE A 153 9.34 -25.72 6.40
N GLY A 154 8.80 -24.65 5.81
CA GLY A 154 9.47 -23.37 5.70
C GLY A 154 9.82 -22.78 7.07
N TYR A 155 11.04 -22.28 7.18
CA TYR A 155 11.56 -21.65 8.39
C TYR A 155 12.54 -20.55 7.99
N ALA A 156 12.24 -19.30 8.36
CA ALA A 156 12.95 -18.12 7.86
C ALA A 156 14.24 -17.78 8.63
N LEU A 157 14.40 -18.32 9.85
CA LEU A 157 15.60 -18.11 10.64
C LEU A 157 16.62 -19.21 10.34
N VAL A 158 17.86 -18.84 10.09
CA VAL A 158 18.94 -19.84 10.08
C VAL A 158 19.19 -20.24 11.53
N GLY A 159 18.96 -21.51 11.89
CA GLY A 159 19.29 -22.01 13.23
C GLY A 159 20.79 -21.81 13.53
N ASN A 160 21.13 -21.42 14.76
CA ASN A 160 22.51 -21.22 15.25
C ASN A 160 23.31 -22.56 15.32
N GLY A 161 23.49 -23.22 14.19
CA GLY A 161 24.14 -24.53 14.07
C GLY A 161 25.34 -24.50 13.13
N ALA A 162 26.36 -23.68 13.42
CA ALA A 162 27.78 -23.89 13.06
C ALA A 162 28.64 -22.64 13.35
N ARG A 163 28.79 -22.26 14.62
CA ARG A 163 29.96 -21.54 15.13
C ARG A 163 30.30 -22.04 16.53
N ARG A 164 30.89 -23.23 16.61
CA ARG A 164 31.81 -23.68 17.66
C ARG A 164 32.86 -24.56 17.00
#